data_AF-A0A2E8XNC0-F1
#
_entry.id   AF-A0A2E8XNC0-F1
#
_cell.length_a   1.000
_cell.length_b   1.000
_cell.length_c   1.000
_cell.angle_alpha   90.00
_cell.angle_beta   90.00
_cell.angle_gamma   90.00
#
_symmetry.space_group_name_H-M   'P 1'
#
loop_
_entity.id
_entity.type
_entity.pdbx_description
1 polymer ?
#
loop_
_entity_poly.entity_id
_entity_poly.type
_entity_poly.pdbx_seq_one_letter_code
_entity_poly.pdbx_strand_id
1 'polypeptide(L)' 'MQPLITDRLALRPLTRADMKPAFAFFGDPDVMRFSLNGPHTLRKTTEDFIVTNNNRQERLE' A
#
# COMPACT_ATOMS: atom_id res chain seq x y z
N MET A 1 11.58 5.83 9.63
CA MET A 1 10.49 5.24 10.43
C MET A 1 10.99 3.94 11.05
N GLN A 2 10.82 3.73 12.36
CA GLN A 2 11.04 2.39 12.92
C GLN A 2 9.84 1.49 12.58
N PRO A 3 10.06 0.23 12.14
CA PRO A 3 8.98 -0.69 11.83
C PRO A 3 8.16 -1.00 13.10
N LEU A 4 6.83 -1.00 12.98
CA LEU A 4 5.94 -1.41 14.08
C LEU A 4 5.90 -2.93 14.11
N ILE A 5 6.42 -3.53 15.18
CA ILE A 5 6.54 -4.99 15.33
C ILE A 5 5.62 -5.46 16.44
N THR A 6 4.89 -6.54 16.17
CA THR A 6 4.09 -7.31 17.13
C THR A 6 4.57 -8.77 17.11
N ASP A 7 4.03 -9.61 17.99
CA ASP A 7 4.42 -11.03 18.09
C ASP A 7 4.28 -11.82 16.78
N ARG A 8 3.38 -11.38 15.88
CA ARG A 8 3.06 -12.12 14.65
C ARG A 8 3.25 -11.33 13.36
N LEU A 9 3.39 -10.00 13.44
CA LEU A 9 3.38 -9.13 12.26
C LEU A 9 4.34 -7.95 12.44
N ALA A 10 4.99 -7.57 11.33
CA ALA A 10 5.78 -6.36 11.22
C ALA A 10 5.19 -5.45 10.14
N LEU A 11 4.93 -4.19 10.49
CA LEU A 11 4.57 -3.14 9.53
C LEU A 11 5.83 -2.38 9.13
N ARG A 12 6.02 -2.26 7.82
CA ARG A 12 7.12 -1.52 7.19
C ARG A 12 6.61 -0.71 6.01
N PRO A 13 7.35 0.32 5.56
CA PRO A 13 7.06 1.00 4.30
C PRO A 13 6.95 0.01 3.12
N LEU A 14 6.08 0.35 2.17
CA LEU A 14 5.93 -0.39 0.93
C LEU A 14 7.15 -0.15 0.05
N THR A 15 7.59 -1.18 -0.66
CA THR A 15 8.71 -1.11 -1.60
C THR A 15 8.25 -1.52 -2.99
N ARG A 16 9.08 -1.28 -4.01
CA ARG A 16 8.78 -1.73 -5.38
C ARG A 16 8.58 -3.26 -5.48
N ALA A 17 9.21 -4.04 -4.61
CA ALA A 17 9.05 -5.50 -4.58
C ALA A 17 7.62 -5.92 -4.18
N ASP A 18 6.90 -5.07 -3.46
CA ASP A 18 5.55 -5.34 -2.97
C ASP A 18 4.46 -5.06 -4.04
N MET A 19 4.83 -4.56 -5.22
CA MET A 19 3.89 -4.15 -6.26
C MET A 19 2.89 -5.23 -6.66
N LYS A 20 3.36 -6.48 -6.83
CA LYS A 20 2.51 -7.59 -7.25
C LYS A 20 1.47 -7.96 -6.17
N PRO A 21 1.84 -8.25 -4.91
CA PRO A 21 0.86 -8.51 -3.87
C PRO A 21 -0.02 -7.29 -3.55
N ALA A 22 0.54 -6.07 -3.60
CA ALA A 22 -0.23 -4.85 -3.41
C ALA A 22 -1.31 -4.68 -4.48
N PHE A 23 -0.98 -4.87 -5.76
CA PHE A 23 -1.96 -4.76 -6.85
C PHE A 23 -3.06 -5.83 -6.75
N ALA A 24 -2.72 -7.04 -6.31
CA ALA A 24 -3.73 -8.07 -6.06
C ALA A 24 -4.71 -7.67 -4.95
N PHE A 25 -4.21 -7.08 -3.86
CA PHE A 25 -5.04 -6.61 -2.75
C PHE A 25 -5.87 -5.37 -3.13
N PHE A 26 -5.23 -4.34 -3.68
CA PHE A 26 -5.91 -3.10 -4.04
C PHE A 26 -6.79 -3.23 -5.29
N GLY A 27 -6.59 -4.25 -6.12
CA GLY A 27 -7.43 -4.52 -7.28
C GLY A 27 -8.68 -5.36 -6.97
N ASP A 28 -8.76 -5.94 -5.78
CA ASP A 28 -9.87 -6.81 -5.39
C ASP A 28 -11.12 -5.97 -5.02
N PRO A 29 -12.26 -6.16 -5.71
CA PRO A 29 -13.47 -5.38 -5.47
C PRO A 29 -14.11 -5.67 -4.11
N ASP A 30 -14.00 -6.89 -3.57
CA ASP A 30 -14.55 -7.24 -2.26
C ASP A 30 -13.72 -6.62 -1.14
N VAL A 31 -12.40 -6.60 -1.29
CA VAL A 31 -11.48 -5.91 -0.37
C VAL A 31 -11.74 -4.40 -0.41
N MET A 32 -11.87 -3.84 -1.61
CA MET A 32 -11.95 -2.39 -1.83
C MET A 32 -13.37 -1.83 -1.78
N ARG A 33 -14.39 -2.65 -1.47
CA ARG A 33 -15.79 -2.19 -1.36
C ARG A 33 -16.00 -1.07 -0.33
N PHE A 34 -15.10 -0.96 0.66
CA PHE A 34 -15.12 0.08 1.68
C PHE A 34 -14.12 1.21 1.42
N SER A 35 -13.31 1.10 0.36
CA SER A 35 -12.41 2.17 -0.04
C SER A 35 -13.16 3.24 -0.83
N LEU A 36 -12.94 4.50 -0.47
CA LEU A 36 -13.53 5.65 -1.19
C LEU A 36 -13.15 5.71 -2.66
N ASN A 37 -11.97 5.17 -3.01
CA ASN A 37 -11.43 5.20 -4.37
C ASN A 37 -11.81 3.94 -5.18
N GLY A 38 -12.47 2.96 -4.57
CA GLY A 38 -12.74 1.66 -5.18
C GLY A 38 -11.46 0.88 -5.53
N PRO A 39 -11.59 -0.25 -6.26
CA PRO A 39 -10.45 -1.08 -6.64
C PRO A 39 -9.56 -0.42 -7.69
N HIS A 40 -8.26 -0.63 -7.56
CA HIS A 40 -7.26 -0.23 -8.54
C HIS A 40 -7.38 -1.08 -9.81
N THR A 41 -7.75 -0.47 -10.92
CA THR A 41 -7.90 -1.17 -12.21
C THR A 41 -6.60 -1.25 -13.01
N LEU A 42 -5.62 -0.38 -12.71
CA LEU A 42 -4.33 -0.32 -13.39
C LEU A 42 -3.18 -0.46 -12.39
N ARG A 43 -2.10 -1.15 -12.80
CA ARG A 43 -0.88 -1.28 -11.99
C ARG A 43 -0.29 0.08 -11.62
N LYS A 44 -0.33 1.03 -12.55
CA LYS A 44 0.16 2.41 -12.36
C LYS A 44 -0.49 3.09 -11.16
N THR A 45 -1.80 2.91 -10.96
CA THR A 45 -2.52 3.47 -9.81
C THR A 45 -1.97 2.95 -8.48
N THR A 46 -1.55 1.67 -8.43
CA THR A 46 -0.92 1.10 -7.23
C THR A 46 0.50 1.62 -7.03
N GLU A 47 1.26 1.79 -8.10
CA GLU A 47 2.61 2.35 -8.04
C GLU A 47 2.58 3.81 -7.52
N ASP A 48 1.71 4.64 -8.11
CA ASP A 48 1.53 6.04 -7.72
C ASP A 48 1.08 6.15 -6.26
N PHE A 49 0.20 5.24 -5.79
CA PHE A 49 -0.19 5.15 -4.39
C PHE A 49 0.99 4.84 -3.46
N ILE A 50 1.81 3.83 -3.81
CA ILE A 50 2.98 3.44 -2.99
C ILE A 50 3.97 4.61 -2.89
N VAL A 51 4.27 5.26 -4.01
CA VAL A 51 5.19 6.42 -4.04
C VAL A 51 4.63 7.56 -3.20
N THR A 52 3.35 7.91 -3.38
CA THR A 52 2.70 9.00 -2.64
C THR A 52 2.69 8.72 -1.14
N ASN A 53 2.41 7.48 -0.74
CA ASN A 53 2.38 7.10 0.66
C ASN A 53 3.77 7.17 1.29
N ASN A 54 4.81 6.67 0.60
CA ASN A 54 6.18 6.75 1.10
C ASN A 54 6.66 8.21 1.25
N ASN A 55 6.44 9.04 0.23
CA ASN A 55 6.77 10.48 0.29
C ASN A 55 6.01 11.20 1.42
N ARG A 56 4.81 10.74 1.76
CA ARG A 56 4.07 11.27 2.92
C ARG A 56 4.71 10.85 4.24
N GLN A 57 5.10 9.60 4.39
CA GLN A 57 5.76 9.12 5.61
C GLN A 57 7.10 9.83 5.84
N GLU A 58 7.90 10.03 4.79
CA GLU A 58 9.18 10.75 4.87
C GLU A 58 9.04 12.20 5.35
N ARG A 59 7.92 12.87 5.06
CA ARG A 59 7.66 14.25 5.51
C ARG A 59 7.19 14.35 6.97
N LEU A 60 6.81 13.24 7.58
CA LEU A 60 6.31 13.18 8.96
C LEU A 60 7.42 12.79 9.95
N GLU A 61 8.63 12.53 9.46
CA GLU A 61 9.86 12.27 10.23
C GLU A 61 10.73 13.52 10.32
#